data_AF-A0A1V2BBP6-F1
#
_entry.id   AF-A0A1V2BBP6-F1
#
_cell.length_a   1.000
_cell.length_b   1.000
_cell.length_c   1.000
_cell.angle_alpha   90.00
_cell.angle_beta   90.00
_cell.angle_gamma   90.00
#
_symmetry.space_group_name_H-M   'P 1'
#
loop_
_entity.id
_entity.type
_entity.pdbx_description
1 polymer ?
#
loop_
_entity_poly.entity_id
_entity_poly.type
_entity_poly.pdbx_seq_one_letter_code
_entity_poly.pdbx_strand_id
1 'polypeptide(L)'
;MICISSLLMCLFLSVHANSMAQNKRTNAVDSTGKRVRWSADEKADKMSVKLDRRLNLTHKQDADIHAINTDISRRLDALKNNTSLAKKDKMQQVKALNEERSQRFKSVLTPEQYKKWNDWEMKKKEQMEARMDKKQQKHNN
;
A
#
# COMPACT_ATOMS: atom_id res chain seq x y z
N MET A 1 -15.27 -48.42 -47.54
CA MET A 1 -15.16 -47.32 -48.51
C MET A 1 -16.57 -46.89 -48.89
N ILE A 2 -16.97 -45.66 -48.55
CA ILE A 2 -17.90 -44.79 -49.31
C ILE A 2 -17.56 -43.38 -48.84
N CYS A 3 -17.22 -42.55 -49.82
CA CYS A 3 -16.75 -41.19 -49.70
C CYS A 3 -17.93 -40.20 -49.66
N ILE A 4 -17.59 -38.93 -49.35
CA ILE A 4 -18.07 -37.68 -49.98
C ILE A 4 -18.50 -36.63 -48.94
N SER A 5 -17.51 -35.81 -48.63
CA SER A 5 -17.54 -34.35 -48.43
C SER A 5 -18.82 -33.61 -48.83
N SER A 6 -19.30 -32.74 -47.95
CA SER A 6 -19.96 -31.46 -48.26
C SER A 6 -19.85 -30.58 -47.01
N LEU A 7 -18.79 -29.76 -46.90
CA LEU A 7 -18.86 -28.32 -47.20
C LEU A 7 -20.11 -27.65 -46.60
N LEU A 8 -20.01 -27.24 -45.34
CA LEU A 8 -20.87 -26.19 -44.79
C LEU A 8 -20.01 -25.22 -43.97
N MET A 9 -19.60 -24.19 -44.69
CA MET A 9 -18.97 -22.97 -44.21
C MET A 9 -19.94 -22.25 -43.27
N CYS A 10 -19.77 -22.42 -41.96
CA CYS A 10 -20.36 -21.52 -40.97
C CYS A 10 -19.29 -20.52 -40.50
N LEU A 11 -19.29 -19.43 -41.23
CA LEU A 11 -18.77 -18.12 -40.88
C LEU A 11 -19.35 -17.65 -39.54
N PHE A 12 -18.50 -17.04 -38.70
CA PHE A 12 -18.81 -16.28 -37.47
C PHE A 12 -19.45 -17.10 -36.34
N LEU A 13 -18.78 -17.29 -35.20
CA LEU A 13 -18.61 -16.25 -34.18
C LEU A 13 -17.35 -16.54 -33.35
N SER A 14 -16.27 -15.82 -33.64
CA SER A 14 -15.10 -15.74 -32.77
C SER A 14 -15.47 -14.90 -31.53
N VAL A 15 -16.07 -15.54 -30.52
CA VAL A 15 -16.20 -14.93 -29.20
C VAL A 15 -14.80 -14.96 -28.56
N HIS A 16 -13.98 -13.98 -28.93
CA HIS A 16 -12.85 -13.60 -28.10
C HIS A 16 -13.44 -12.98 -26.84
N ALA A 17 -13.59 -13.80 -25.81
CA ALA A 17 -13.72 -13.30 -24.46
C ALA A 17 -12.43 -12.52 -24.17
N ASN A 18 -12.48 -11.20 -24.33
CA ASN A 18 -11.59 -10.29 -23.62
C ASN A 18 -11.84 -10.58 -22.14
N SER A 19 -11.05 -11.49 -21.58
CA SER A 19 -10.87 -11.62 -20.15
C SER A 19 -10.23 -10.31 -19.70
N MET A 20 -11.09 -9.33 -19.42
CA MET A 20 -10.73 -8.18 -18.61
C MET A 20 -10.30 -8.77 -17.27
N ALA A 21 -9.00 -8.98 -17.13
CA ALA A 21 -8.35 -9.32 -15.88
C ALA A 21 -8.90 -8.35 -14.82
N GLN A 22 -9.78 -8.88 -13.98
CA GLN A 22 -10.40 -8.12 -12.91
C GLN A 22 -9.28 -7.63 -12.01
N ASN A 23 -8.99 -6.34 -12.11
CA ASN A 23 -8.13 -5.63 -11.17
C ASN A 23 -8.78 -5.77 -9.79
N LYS A 24 -8.34 -6.78 -9.02
CA LYS A 24 -8.79 -7.04 -7.64
C LYS A 24 -8.40 -5.84 -6.77
N ARG A 25 -9.22 -4.80 -6.80
CA ARG A 25 -9.27 -3.79 -5.75
C ARG A 25 -9.91 -4.45 -4.54
N THR A 26 -9.08 -4.91 -3.60
CA THR A 26 -9.52 -5.41 -2.29
C THR A 26 -10.06 -4.25 -1.46
N ASN A 27 -11.24 -3.74 -1.80
CA ASN A 27 -12.07 -2.97 -0.87
C ASN A 27 -13.00 -3.99 -0.22
N ALA A 28 -12.48 -4.75 0.75
CA ALA A 28 -13.34 -5.61 1.56
C ALA A 28 -14.35 -4.70 2.28
N VAL A 29 -15.63 -5.01 2.11
CA VAL A 29 -16.75 -4.37 2.78
C VAL A 29 -17.26 -5.41 3.77
N ASP A 30 -17.42 -5.04 5.04
CA ASP A 30 -17.96 -5.97 6.04
C ASP A 30 -19.44 -6.27 5.74
N SER A 31 -20.01 -7.23 6.46
CA SER A 31 -21.42 -7.61 6.35
C SER A 31 -22.41 -6.48 6.65
N THR A 32 -21.94 -5.32 7.13
CA THR A 32 -22.73 -4.11 7.39
C THR A 32 -22.60 -3.03 6.31
N GLY A 33 -21.90 -3.33 5.21
CA GLY A 33 -21.71 -2.35 4.12
C GLY A 33 -20.62 -1.31 4.41
N LYS A 34 -19.86 -1.44 5.50
CA LYS A 34 -18.78 -0.50 5.84
C LYS A 34 -17.45 -1.00 5.30
N ARG A 35 -16.60 -0.06 4.86
CA ARG A 35 -15.24 -0.38 4.43
C ARG A 35 -14.49 -1.03 5.60
N VAL A 36 -13.99 -2.25 5.42
CA VAL A 36 -13.18 -2.95 6.43
C VAL A 36 -11.96 -2.08 6.72
N ARG A 37 -11.89 -1.59 7.96
CA ARG A 37 -10.72 -0.86 8.44
C ARG A 37 -9.60 -1.86 8.64
N TRP A 38 -8.54 -1.76 7.83
CA TRP A 38 -7.40 -2.66 7.95
C TRP A 38 -6.85 -2.69 9.39
N SER A 39 -6.54 -3.89 9.86
CA SER A 39 -5.87 -4.11 11.14
C SER A 39 -4.44 -3.54 11.10
N ALA A 40 -3.80 -3.41 12.27
CA ALA A 40 -2.40 -2.97 12.34
C ALA A 40 -1.48 -3.94 11.58
N ASP A 41 -1.76 -5.25 11.67
CA ASP A 41 -0.98 -6.30 11.00
C ASP A 41 -1.19 -6.27 9.48
N GLU A 42 -2.44 -6.15 9.00
CA GLU A 42 -2.70 -6.04 7.55
C GLU A 42 -2.06 -4.78 6.94
N LYS A 43 -1.96 -3.69 7.71
CA LYS A 43 -1.23 -2.49 7.30
C LYS A 43 0.27 -2.76 7.25
N ALA A 44 0.82 -3.46 8.24
CA ALA A 44 2.22 -3.82 8.31
C ALA A 44 2.61 -4.73 7.14
N ASP A 45 1.85 -5.79 6.88
CA ASP A 45 2.03 -6.68 5.72
C ASP A 45 2.12 -5.89 4.41
N LYS A 46 1.16 -5.00 4.17
CA LYS A 46 1.15 -4.19 2.95
C LYS A 46 2.32 -3.23 2.86
N MET A 47 2.84 -2.76 3.98
CA MET A 47 4.04 -1.91 4.00
C MET A 47 5.29 -2.73 3.74
N SER A 48 5.44 -3.88 4.41
CA SER A 48 6.58 -4.80 4.23
C SER A 48 6.66 -5.32 2.80
N VAL A 49 5.56 -5.83 2.23
CA VAL A 49 5.53 -6.29 0.82
C VAL A 49 5.94 -5.20 -0.17
N LYS A 50 5.61 -3.92 0.10
CA LYS A 50 6.03 -2.81 -0.76
C LYS A 50 7.50 -2.47 -0.59
N LEU A 51 8.04 -2.62 0.61
CA LEU A 51 9.45 -2.40 0.91
C LEU A 51 10.30 -3.51 0.29
N ASP A 52 9.89 -4.76 0.46
CA ASP A 52 10.56 -5.91 -0.12
C ASP A 52 10.75 -5.78 -1.63
N ARG A 53 9.66 -5.53 -2.37
CA ARG A 53 9.72 -5.32 -3.83
C ARG A 53 10.64 -4.19 -4.30
N ARG A 54 10.96 -3.23 -3.42
CA ARG A 54 11.79 -2.05 -3.75
C ARG A 54 13.22 -2.19 -3.29
N LEU A 55 13.43 -2.88 -2.18
CA LEU A 55 14.70 -2.95 -1.48
C LEU A 55 15.36 -4.31 -1.60
N ASN A 56 14.64 -5.31 -2.13
CA ASN A 56 15.04 -6.72 -2.23
C ASN A 56 15.50 -7.20 -0.85
N LEU A 57 14.55 -7.29 0.09
CA LEU A 57 14.85 -7.61 1.48
C LEU A 57 15.19 -9.09 1.60
N THR A 58 16.08 -9.43 2.52
CA THR A 58 16.21 -10.82 2.94
C THR A 58 14.99 -11.21 3.78
N HIS A 59 14.70 -12.51 3.88
CA HIS A 59 13.59 -13.01 4.70
C HIS A 59 13.67 -12.52 6.15
N LYS A 60 14.87 -12.46 6.72
CA LYS A 60 15.08 -11.92 8.07
C LYS A 60 14.75 -10.43 8.14
N GLN A 61 15.22 -9.64 7.18
CA GLN A 61 14.93 -8.20 7.15
C GLN A 61 13.44 -7.94 6.99
N ASP A 62 12.75 -8.69 6.13
CA ASP A 62 11.30 -8.54 5.94
C ASP A 62 10.52 -8.83 7.24
N ALA A 63 10.86 -9.91 7.95
CA ALA A 63 10.26 -10.24 9.24
C ALA A 63 10.50 -9.16 10.30
N ASP A 64 11.73 -8.64 10.41
CA ASP A 64 12.08 -7.58 11.35
C ASP A 64 11.35 -6.26 11.00
N ILE A 65 11.29 -5.90 9.71
CA ILE A 65 10.56 -4.73 9.22
C ILE A 65 9.06 -4.86 9.45
N HIS A 66 8.49 -6.05 9.25
CA HIS A 66 7.08 -6.33 9.56
C HIS A 66 6.78 -6.08 11.04
N ALA A 67 7.59 -6.64 11.94
CA ALA A 67 7.43 -6.43 13.37
C ALA A 67 7.51 -4.94 13.76
N ILE A 68 8.46 -4.19 13.19
CA ILE A 68 8.58 -2.74 13.40
C ILE A 68 7.31 -2.02 12.91
N ASN A 69 6.84 -2.35 11.71
CA ASN A 69 5.66 -1.74 11.11
C ASN A 69 4.38 -2.04 11.88
N THR A 70 4.21 -3.26 12.40
CA THR A 70 3.07 -3.64 13.25
C THR A 70 3.02 -2.80 14.51
N ASP A 71 4.15 -2.69 15.23
CA ASP A 71 4.24 -1.92 16.46
C ASP A 71 3.91 -0.44 16.22
N ILE A 72 4.56 0.18 15.24
CA ILE A 72 4.33 1.58 14.88
C ILE A 72 2.87 1.80 14.43
N SER A 73 2.31 0.89 13.63
CA SER A 73 0.91 1.01 13.18
C SER A 73 -0.07 0.94 14.34
N ARG A 74 0.16 0.05 15.31
CA ARG A 74 -0.67 -0.08 16.51
C ARG A 74 -0.63 1.20 17.35
N ARG A 75 0.56 1.77 17.56
CA ARG A 75 0.76 3.02 18.31
C ARG A 75 0.11 4.21 17.60
N LEU A 76 0.25 4.31 16.27
CA LEU A 76 -0.42 5.33 15.47
C LEU A 76 -1.95 5.21 15.54
N ASP A 77 -2.49 4.00 15.49
CA ASP A 77 -3.94 3.77 15.61
C ASP A 77 -4.44 4.17 17.02
N ALA A 78 -3.68 3.88 18.07
CA ALA A 78 -3.99 4.33 19.44
C ALA A 78 -4.00 5.87 19.55
N LEU A 79 -2.98 6.55 19.01
CA LEU A 79 -2.94 8.02 18.98
C LEU A 79 -4.09 8.65 18.21
N LYS A 80 -4.49 8.03 17.10
CA LYS A 80 -5.62 8.48 16.30
C LYS A 80 -6.92 8.44 17.09
N ASN A 81 -7.14 7.36 17.85
CA ASN A 81 -8.37 7.14 18.62
C ASN A 81 -8.37 7.85 19.99
N ASN A 82 -7.22 8.34 20.47
CA ASN A 82 -7.13 9.04 21.76
C ASN A 82 -7.88 10.39 21.71
N THR A 83 -8.99 10.56 22.42
CA THR A 83 -9.80 11.79 22.40
C THR A 83 -9.30 12.87 23.37
N SER A 84 -8.37 12.54 24.26
CA SER A 84 -7.88 13.44 25.31
C SER A 84 -6.73 14.35 24.85
N LEU A 85 -6.08 14.03 23.73
CA LEU A 85 -4.96 14.82 23.20
C LEU A 85 -5.41 15.86 22.18
N ALA A 86 -4.85 17.07 22.28
CA ALA A 86 -5.01 18.10 21.27
C ALA A 86 -4.38 17.66 19.94
N LYS A 87 -4.90 18.18 18.83
CA LYS A 87 -4.45 17.82 17.48
C LYS A 87 -2.95 18.10 17.26
N LYS A 88 -2.43 19.18 17.85
CA LYS A 88 -1.01 19.57 17.76
C LYS A 88 -0.12 18.51 18.43
N ASP A 89 -0.49 18.07 19.62
CA ASP A 89 0.28 17.08 20.39
C ASP A 89 0.24 15.71 19.71
N LYS A 90 -0.92 15.31 19.17
CA LYS A 90 -1.02 14.11 18.33
C LYS A 90 -0.07 14.18 17.14
N MET A 91 0.00 15.33 16.47
CA MET A 91 0.91 15.50 15.33
C MET A 91 2.38 15.37 15.74
N GLN A 92 2.77 15.93 16.89
CA GLN A 92 4.13 15.77 17.42
C GLN A 92 4.44 14.31 17.74
N GLN A 93 3.52 13.58 18.37
CA GLN A 93 3.71 12.16 18.67
C GLN A 93 3.78 11.30 17.40
N VAL A 94 2.98 11.62 16.38
CA VAL A 94 3.07 10.95 15.07
C VAL A 94 4.44 11.21 14.42
N LYS A 95 4.98 12.43 14.50
CA LYS A 95 6.33 12.73 13.99
C LYS A 95 7.39 11.90 14.72
N ALA A 96 7.34 11.86 16.05
CA ALA A 96 8.26 11.07 16.86
C ALA A 96 8.20 9.57 16.49
N LEU A 97 7.01 9.00 16.29
CA LEU A 97 6.86 7.61 15.84
C LEU A 97 7.46 7.35 14.46
N ASN A 98 7.33 8.29 13.52
CA ASN A 98 7.93 8.17 12.20
C ASN A 98 9.47 8.24 12.26
N GLU A 99 10.01 9.11 13.11
CA GLU A 99 11.46 9.19 13.37
C GLU A 99 11.97 7.91 14.02
N GLU A 100 11.26 7.39 15.02
CA GLU A 100 11.59 6.10 15.66
C GLU A 100 11.61 4.96 14.64
N ARG A 101 10.58 4.89 13.77
CA ARG A 101 10.53 3.89 12.69
C ARG A 101 11.75 3.98 11.78
N SER A 102 12.14 5.20 11.41
CA SER A 102 13.32 5.45 10.58
C SER A 102 14.60 4.93 11.22
N GLN A 103 14.81 5.22 12.51
CA GLN A 103 15.97 4.73 13.25
C GLN A 103 15.98 3.20 13.36
N ARG A 104 14.83 2.58 13.62
CA ARG A 104 14.69 1.11 13.67
C ARG A 104 14.91 0.45 12.31
N PHE A 105 14.56 1.12 11.22
CA PHE A 105 14.89 0.63 9.87
C PHE A 105 16.38 0.69 9.59
N LYS A 106 17.08 1.72 10.07
CA LYS A 106 18.53 1.87 9.90
C LYS A 106 19.33 0.72 10.52
N SER A 107 18.83 0.08 11.58
CA SER A 107 19.48 -1.09 12.20
C SER A 107 19.22 -2.41 11.48
N VAL A 108 18.22 -2.46 10.59
CA VAL A 108 17.82 -3.70 9.87
C VAL A 108 18.27 -3.68 8.41
N LEU A 109 18.19 -2.51 7.77
CA LEU A 109 18.53 -2.33 6.36
C LEU A 109 20.03 -2.09 6.17
N THR A 110 20.56 -2.52 5.02
CA THR A 110 21.90 -2.09 4.60
C THR A 110 21.91 -0.59 4.31
N PRO A 111 23.08 0.08 4.31
CA PRO A 111 23.16 1.52 3.98
C PRO A 111 22.52 1.86 2.62
N GLU A 112 22.71 1.01 1.62
CA GLU A 112 22.13 1.18 0.29
C GLU A 112 20.60 1.02 0.28
N GLN A 113 20.08 0.00 0.97
CA GLN A 113 18.64 -0.20 1.12
C GLN A 113 18.00 0.96 1.90
N TYR A 114 18.65 1.42 2.97
CA TYR A 114 18.20 2.55 3.76
C TYR A 114 18.18 3.84 2.94
N LYS A 115 19.19 4.08 2.10
CA LYS A 115 19.19 5.21 1.17
C LYS A 115 18.01 5.15 0.20
N LYS A 116 17.82 4.00 -0.47
CA LYS A 116 16.69 3.79 -1.42
C LYS A 116 15.34 4.02 -0.74
N TRP A 117 15.20 3.59 0.51
CA TRP A 117 13.99 3.81 1.30
C TRP A 117 13.76 5.29 1.61
N ASN A 118 14.78 6.02 2.05
CA ASN A 118 14.67 7.46 2.33
C ASN A 118 14.33 8.26 1.07
N ASP A 119 15.01 8.00 -0.05
CA ASP A 119 14.73 8.65 -1.33
C ASP A 119 13.26 8.43 -1.75
N TRP A 120 12.75 7.22 -1.51
CA TRP A 120 11.35 6.89 -1.78
C TRP A 120 10.36 7.62 -0.87
N GLU A 121 10.65 7.74 0.43
CA GLU A 121 9.82 8.51 1.38
C GLU A 121 9.80 10.00 1.02
N MET A 122 10.95 10.59 0.66
CA MET A 122 11.05 11.97 0.20
C MET A 122 10.19 12.22 -1.04
N LYS A 123 10.31 11.37 -2.06
CA LYS A 123 9.50 11.47 -3.28
C LYS A 123 8.00 11.38 -2.99
N LYS A 124 7.58 10.54 -2.04
CA LYS A 124 6.16 10.49 -1.62
C LYS A 124 5.72 11.77 -0.95
N LYS A 125 6.57 12.35 -0.11
CA LYS A 125 6.28 13.60 0.60
C LYS A 125 6.09 14.74 -0.39
N GLU A 126 7.01 14.90 -1.34
CA GLU A 126 6.89 15.89 -2.43
C GLU A 126 5.60 15.70 -3.24
N GLN A 127 5.27 14.46 -3.61
CA GLN A 127 4.03 14.15 -4.33
C GLN A 127 2.78 14.47 -3.49
N MET A 128 2.84 14.30 -2.18
CA MET A 128 1.75 14.65 -1.28
C MET A 128 1.57 16.16 -1.24
N GLU A 129 2.65 16.91 -1.03
CA GLU A 129 2.66 18.38 -1.00
C GLU A 129 2.10 18.95 -2.31
N ALA A 130 2.62 18.52 -3.46
CA ALA A 130 2.12 18.94 -4.77
C ALA A 130 0.62 18.64 -4.98
N ARG A 131 0.10 17.55 -4.39
CA ARG A 131 -1.35 17.24 -4.43
C ARG A 131 -2.15 18.15 -3.52
N MET A 132 -1.61 18.55 -2.37
CA MET A 132 -2.26 19.48 -1.46
C MET A 132 -2.32 20.88 -2.08
N ASP A 133 -1.23 21.34 -2.70
CA ASP A 133 -1.19 22.64 -3.39
C ASP A 133 -2.20 22.72 -4.53
N LYS A 134 -2.27 21.68 -5.37
CA LYS A 134 -3.28 21.59 -6.44
C LYS A 134 -4.71 21.63 -5.91
N LYS A 135 -4.97 21.03 -4.74
CA LYS A 135 -6.30 21.09 -4.11
C LYS A 135 -6.60 22.48 -3.57
N GLN A 136 -5.61 23.14 -2.97
CA GLN A 136 -5.74 24.50 -2.47
C GLN A 136 -6.05 25.48 -3.61
N GLN A 137 -5.31 25.38 -4.72
CA GLN A 137 -5.54 26.20 -5.92
C GLN A 137 -6.96 26.04 -6.46
N LYS A 138 -7.48 24.81 -6.50
CA LYS A 138 -8.86 24.53 -6.93
C LYS A 138 -9.94 25.06 -6.01
N HIS A 139 -9.67 25.16 -4.71
CA HIS A 139 -10.63 25.69 -3.74
C HIS A 139 -10.63 27.23 -3.73
N ASN A 140 -9.52 27.85 -4.12
CA ASN A 140 -9.36 29.31 -4.14
C ASN A 140 -9.84 29.98 -5.44
N ASN A 141 -10.30 29.20 -6.42
CA ASN A 141 -10.63 29.62 -7.78
C ASN A 141 -12.04 29.17 -8.16
#